data_AF-A0A524FS29-F1
#
_entry.id   AF-A0A524FS29-F1
#
_cell.length_a   1.000
_cell.length_b   1.000
_cell.length_c   1.000
_cell.angle_alpha   90.00
_cell.angle_beta   90.00
_cell.angle_gamma   90.00
#
_symmetry.space_group_name_H-M   'P 1'
#
loop_
_entity.id
_entity.type
_entity.pdbx_description
1 polymer ?
#
loop_
_entity_poly.entity_id
_entity_poly.type
_entity_poly.pdbx_seq_one_letter_code
_entity_poly.pdbx_strand_id
1 'polypeptide(L)' 'MVTRYNYCPHCNKRIIFKIELNDIDSSLYPAPVYILHKDDSCNKISTFYVDSLLRVSYTELGKKKSLTGKDIKMIETI' A
#
# COMPACT_ATOMS: atom_id res chain seq x y z
N MET A 1 -1.73 -7.40 13.89
CA MET A 1 -2.20 -6.09 13.42
C MET A 1 -1.28 -4.94 13.82
N VAL A 2 -0.86 -4.09 12.87
CA VAL A 2 -0.22 -2.79 13.17
C VAL A 2 -0.95 -1.69 12.40
N THR A 3 -1.43 -0.66 13.13
CA THR A 3 -2.01 0.53 12.52
C THR A 3 -0.88 1.44 12.04
N ARG A 4 -0.91 1.81 10.76
CA ARG A 4 0.04 2.72 10.15
C ARG A 4 -0.69 3.91 9.55
N TYR A 5 0.05 4.99 9.37
CA TYR A 5 -0.42 6.16 8.64
C TYR A 5 0.60 6.53 7.57
N ASN A 6 0.11 7.04 6.45
CA ASN A 6 0.92 7.63 5.40
C ASN A 6 0.14 8.78 4.75
N TYR A 7 0.65 9.39 3.70
CA TYR A 7 -0.06 10.41 2.93
C TYR A 7 -0.42 9.83 1.54
N CYS A 8 -1.66 10.04 1.04
CA CYS A 8 -2.02 9.68 -0.33
C CYS A 8 -1.16 10.53 -1.27
N PRO A 9 -0.28 9.95 -2.12
CA PRO A 9 0.57 10.69 -3.04
C PRO A 9 -0.23 11.51 -4.07
N HIS A 10 -1.51 11.19 -4.27
CA HIS A 10 -2.35 11.87 -5.25
C HIS A 10 -3.12 13.09 -4.71
N CYS A 11 -3.46 13.11 -3.42
CA CYS A 11 -4.24 14.21 -2.81
C CYS A 11 -3.58 14.82 -1.57
N ASN A 12 -2.42 14.28 -1.18
CA ASN A 12 -1.64 14.66 -0.01
C ASN A 12 -2.42 14.63 1.33
N LYS A 13 -3.59 13.99 1.37
CA LYS A 13 -4.35 13.75 2.61
C LYS A 13 -3.74 12.58 3.37
N ARG A 14 -3.83 12.66 4.69
CA ARG A 14 -3.40 11.58 5.58
C ARG A 14 -4.33 10.38 5.42
N ILE A 15 -3.73 9.22 5.19
CA ILE A 15 -4.40 7.92 5.13
C ILE A 15 -4.00 7.07 6.33
N ILE A 16 -4.97 6.38 6.92
CA ILE A 16 -4.75 5.44 8.02
C ILE A 16 -5.19 4.06 7.53
N PHE A 17 -4.33 3.06 7.74
CA PHE A 17 -4.59 1.70 7.28
C PHE A 17 -3.98 0.70 8.26
N LYS A 18 -4.51 -0.53 8.24
CA LYS A 18 -4.03 -1.65 9.06
C LYS A 18 -3.30 -2.64 8.16
N ILE A 19 -2.09 -3.03 8.58
CA ILE A 19 -1.32 -4.09 7.91
C ILE A 19 -1.04 -5.20 8.93
N GLU A 20 -1.23 -6.43 8.49
CA GLU A 20 -0.82 -7.63 9.19
C GLU A 20 0.28 -8.37 8.41
N LEU A 21 1.03 -9.24 9.10
CA LEU A 21 2.03 -10.08 8.45
C LEU A 21 1.42 -10.94 7.33
N ASN A 22 0.18 -11.36 7.48
CA ASN A 22 -0.58 -12.11 6.47
C ASN A 22 -1.04 -11.26 5.27
N ASP A 23 -0.88 -9.94 5.33
CA ASP A 23 -1.14 -9.04 4.19
C ASP A 23 0.10 -8.82 3.32
N ILE A 24 1.25 -9.34 3.76
CA ILE A 24 2.54 -9.12 3.15
C ILE A 24 3.05 -10.44 2.62
N ASP A 25 3.47 -10.47 1.35
CA ASP A 25 4.22 -11.61 0.83
C ASP A 25 5.67 -11.49 1.28
N SER A 26 6.01 -12.20 2.37
CA SER A 26 7.38 -12.25 2.90
C SER A 26 8.40 -12.85 1.91
N SER A 27 7.95 -13.46 0.82
CA SER A 27 8.81 -13.96 -0.26
C SER A 27 9.31 -12.82 -1.17
N LEU A 28 8.67 -11.65 -1.12
CA LEU A 28 9.02 -10.46 -1.89
C LEU A 28 9.57 -9.40 -0.93
N TYR A 29 10.80 -8.93 -1.15
CA TYR A 29 11.40 -7.91 -0.29
C TYR A 29 12.07 -6.78 -1.10
N PRO A 30 11.70 -5.50 -0.86
CA PRO A 30 10.59 -5.06 -0.01
C PRO A 30 9.23 -5.46 -0.59
N ALA A 31 8.29 -5.84 0.27
CA ALA A 31 7.03 -6.43 -0.15
C ALA A 31 6.03 -5.35 -0.62
N PRO A 32 5.48 -5.43 -1.84
CA PRO A 32 4.51 -4.45 -2.31
C PRO A 32 3.15 -4.63 -1.61
N VAL A 33 2.56 -3.53 -1.18
CA VAL A 33 1.22 -3.45 -0.59
C VAL A 33 0.44 -2.35 -1.29
N TYR A 34 -0.81 -2.65 -1.65
CA TYR A 34 -1.66 -1.75 -2.41
C TYR A 34 -2.71 -1.17 -1.48
N ILE A 35 -2.65 0.14 -1.27
CA ILE A 35 -3.55 0.82 -0.37
C ILE A 35 -4.52 1.64 -1.20
N LEU A 36 -5.81 1.33 -1.08
CA LEU A 36 -6.87 2.09 -1.70
C LEU A 36 -7.28 3.21 -0.75
N HIS A 37 -7.06 4.47 -1.16
CA HIS A 37 -7.51 5.61 -0.38
C HIS A 37 -9.00 5.86 -0.64
N LYS A 38 -9.84 5.43 0.30
CA LYS A 38 -11.30 5.52 0.25
C LYS A 38 -11.78 6.88 0.75
N ASP A 39 -11.45 7.91 -0.02
CA ASP A 39 -11.90 9.29 0.20
C ASP A 39 -12.47 9.80 -1.13
N ASP A 40 -13.61 10.49 -1.08
CA ASP A 40 -14.31 11.05 -2.25
C ASP A 40 -13.41 11.90 -3.16
N SER A 41 -12.29 12.43 -2.64
CA SER A 41 -11.35 13.26 -3.39
C SER A 41 -10.17 12.52 -4.04
N CYS A 42 -9.79 11.31 -3.58
CA CYS A 42 -8.61 10.58 -4.10
C CYS A 42 -9.04 9.31 -4.85
N ASN A 43 -9.89 8.45 -4.28
CA ASN A 43 -10.34 7.13 -4.79
C ASN A 43 -9.34 6.39 -5.71
N LYS A 44 -8.04 6.54 -5.41
CA LYS A 44 -6.92 6.07 -6.21
C LYS A 44 -6.16 5.06 -5.40
N ILE A 45 -5.64 4.06 -6.09
CA ILE A 45 -4.79 3.03 -5.51
C ILE A 45 -3.37 3.56 -5.51
N SER A 46 -2.73 3.49 -4.35
CA SER A 46 -1.31 3.83 -4.20
C SER A 46 -0.55 2.59 -3.78
N THR A 47 0.56 2.31 -4.46
CA THR A 47 1.45 1.22 -4.11
C THR A 47 2.46 1.70 -3.09
N PHE A 48 2.53 1.00 -1.98
CA PHE A 48 3.53 1.19 -0.94
C PHE A 48 4.36 -0.07 -0.82
N TYR A 49 5.54 0.05 -0.23
CA TYR A 49 6.43 -1.06 0.01
C TYR A 49 6.62 -1.21 1.51
N VAL A 50 6.50 -2.45 1.97
CA VAL A 50 6.57 -2.79 3.39
C VAL A 50 7.77 -3.67 3.65
N ASP A 51 8.51 -3.30 4.68
CA ASP A 51 9.68 -4.02 5.16
C ASP A 51 9.29 -5.16 6.13
N SER A 52 10.22 -6.06 6.43
CA SER A 52 10.09 -7.07 7.51
C SER A 52 9.71 -6.46 8.86
N LEU A 53 10.06 -5.19 9.12
CA LEU A 53 9.65 -4.43 10.30
C LEU A 53 8.28 -3.74 10.19
N LEU A 54 7.48 -4.08 9.18
CA LEU A 54 6.19 -3.44 8.89
C LEU A 54 6.30 -1.92 8.71
N ARG A 55 7.45 -1.44 8.21
CA ARG A 55 7.69 -0.04 7.87
C ARG A 55 7.21 0.19 6.44
N VAL A 56 6.42 1.23 6.25
CA VAL A 56 5.76 1.50 4.97
C VAL A 56 6.43 2.69 4.32
N SER A 57 6.99 2.47 3.13
CA SER A 57 7.59 3.50 2.30
C SER A 57 6.78 3.67 1.03
N TYR A 58 6.54 4.92 0.64
CA TYR A 58 6.01 5.19 -0.68
C TYR A 58 7.15 5.14 -1.69
N THR A 59 6.99 4.35 -2.74
CA THR A 59 7.84 4.43 -3.92
C THR A 59 6.92 4.72 -5.09
N GLU A 60 7.14 5.86 -5.72
CA GLU A 60 6.48 6.21 -6.96
C GLU A 60 6.86 5.13 -7.98
N LEU A 61 5.87 4.33 -8.39
CA LEU A 61 6.09 3.21 -9.30
C LEU A 61 6.39 3.82 -10.67
N GLY A 62 7.66 4.14 -10.91
CA GLY A 62 8.16 4.62 -12.18
C GLY A 62 7.84 3.59 -13.25
N LYS A 63 6.70 3.77 -13.93
CA LYS A 63 6.26 3.06 -15.14
C LYS A 63 6.84 1.65 -15.30
N LYS A 64 6.57 0.72 -14.39
CA LYS A 64 6.70 -0.71 -14.72
C LYS A 64 5.32 -1.29 -14.95
N LYS A 65 5.03 -1.43 -16.25
CA LYS A 65 3.87 -2.10 -16.85
C LYS A 65 3.64 -3.48 -16.21
N SER A 66 2.36 -3.79 -16.05
CA SER A 66 1.79 -5.14 -15.89
C SER A 66 2.17 -5.92 -14.64
N LEU A 67 1.31 -5.83 -13.62
CA LEU A 67 1.10 -6.93 -12.68
C LEU A 67 -0.25 -7.58 -13.00
N THR A 68 -0.28 -8.26 -14.14
CA THR A 68 -1.28 -9.26 -14.46
C THR A 68 -0.94 -10.54 -13.70
N GLY A 69 -1.77 -10.93 -12.72
CA GLY A 69 -1.92 -12.35 -12.37
C GLY A 69 -1.42 -12.84 -11.00
N LYS A 70 -1.26 -11.98 -9.99
CA LYS A 70 -1.23 -12.46 -8.59
C LYS A 70 -2.24 -11.67 -7.79
N ASP A 71 -3.00 -12.35 -6.93
CA ASP A 71 -3.99 -11.78 -6.00
C ASP A 71 -3.36 -10.63 -5.20
N ILE A 72 -3.52 -9.42 -5.72
CA ILE A 72 -3.10 -8.20 -5.06
C ILE A 72 -4.03 -8.01 -3.88
N LYS A 73 -3.51 -8.26 -2.67
CA LYS A 73 -4.25 -7.95 -1.45
C LYS A 73 -4.34 -6.44 -1.29
N MET A 74 -5.53 -5.91 -1.51
CA MET A 74 -5.83 -4.49 -1.35
C MET A 74 -6.16 -4.22 0.11
N ILE A 75 -5.50 -3.23 0.69
CA ILE A 75 -5.80 -2.75 2.04
C ILE A 75 -6.62 -1.49 1.91
N GLU A 76 -7.83 -1.52 2.45
CA GLU A 76 -8.68 -0.34 2.54
C GLU A 76 -8.21 0.55 3.71
N THR A 77 -8.26 1.87 3.49
CA THR A 77 -8.09 2.84 4.57
C THR A 77 -9.29 2.77 5.53
N ILE A 78 -9.03 3.00 6.82
CA ILE A 78 -10.03 3.04 7.90
C ILE A 78 -10.68 4.42 7.97
#